data_AF-A0A925XAP9-F1
#
_entry.id   AF-A0A925XAP9-F1
#
_cell.length_a   1.000
_cell.length_b   1.000
_cell.length_c   1.000
_cell.angle_alpha   90.00
_cell.angle_beta   90.00
_cell.angle_gamma   90.00
#
_symmetry.space_group_name_H-M   'P 1'
#
loop_
_entity.id
_entity.type
_entity.pdbx_description
1 polymer ?
#
loop_
_entity_poly.entity_id
_entity_poly.type
_entity_poly.pdbx_seq_one_letter_code
_entity_poly.pdbx_strand_id
1 'polypeptide(L)'
;MTATTPAAVPKRIPWQRRADLQCVPLEFEGRPAWGIKDPVTLGYFELREEAFFVLNQLDGRSTIQDVCQLFHERFRPRSISEEELRGFLGQLVGQGLVVAEAPGHGRLLVAKEQTIRSRRRWMRLGSLLVIRFRGFDPVRLLVVMLSLLGWLFTPWAIAAGLMLIVSAITLVTVQFDELLARLPEAQALLSVPNL
;
A
#
# COMPACT_ATOMS: atom_id res chain seq x y z
N MET A 1 45.29 25.79 28.76
CA MET A 1 43.85 26.05 28.97
C MET A 1 43.09 25.16 28.02
N THR A 2 42.63 24.00 28.49
CA THR A 2 41.85 23.04 27.69
C THR A 2 40.41 23.54 27.58
N ALA A 3 39.98 23.89 26.37
CA ALA A 3 38.61 24.28 26.10
C ALA A 3 37.71 23.04 26.22
N THR A 4 36.91 22.98 27.27
CA THR A 4 35.80 22.03 27.39
C THR A 4 34.72 22.46 26.41
N THR A 5 34.68 21.82 25.24
CA THR A 5 33.54 21.89 24.31
C THR A 5 32.28 21.47 25.08
N PRO A 6 31.20 22.28 25.13
CA PRO A 6 29.98 21.87 25.79
C PRO A 6 29.42 20.64 25.07
N ALA A 7 29.26 19.54 25.82
CA ALA A 7 28.66 18.30 25.32
C ALA A 7 27.28 18.61 24.73
N ALA A 8 27.10 18.38 23.44
CA ALA A 8 25.84 18.59 22.76
C ALA A 8 24.76 17.73 23.43
N VAL A 9 23.66 18.35 23.86
CA VAL A 9 22.52 17.63 24.44
C VAL A 9 22.03 16.62 23.41
N PRO A 10 22.03 15.31 23.70
CA PRO A 10 21.70 14.31 22.72
C PRO A 10 20.26 14.47 22.26
N LYS A 11 20.07 14.56 20.94
CA LYS A 11 18.78 14.79 20.32
C LYS A 11 17.89 13.56 20.52
N ARG A 12 16.81 13.72 21.26
CA ARG A 12 15.80 12.67 21.46
C ARG A 12 15.06 12.36 20.17
N ILE A 13 14.64 11.11 20.03
CA ILE A 13 13.77 10.68 18.93
C ILE A 13 12.33 11.00 19.34
N PRO A 14 11.63 11.96 18.70
CA PRO A 14 10.28 12.37 19.12
C PRO A 14 9.19 11.39 18.64
N TRP A 15 9.57 10.17 18.24
CA TRP A 15 8.71 9.18 17.60
C TRP A 15 8.46 8.01 18.54
N GLN A 16 7.20 7.61 18.62
CA GLN A 16 6.74 6.48 19.40
C GLN A 16 6.06 5.45 18.50
N ARG A 17 6.28 4.15 18.78
CA ARG A 17 5.54 3.07 18.12
C ARG A 17 4.04 3.23 18.34
N ARG A 18 3.27 3.06 17.28
CA ARG A 18 1.80 3.00 17.38
C ARG A 18 1.34 1.77 18.18
N ALA A 19 0.52 2.00 19.19
CA ALA A 19 0.02 0.96 20.09
C ALA A 19 -1.01 0.03 19.44
N ASP A 20 -1.68 0.45 18.36
CA ASP A 20 -2.71 -0.31 17.67
C ASP A 20 -2.17 -1.32 16.63
N LEU A 21 -0.85 -1.33 16.39
CA LEU A 21 -0.22 -2.26 15.47
C LEU A 21 -0.30 -3.70 16.00
N GLN A 22 -0.82 -4.60 15.15
CA GLN A 22 -0.87 -6.03 15.44
C GLN A 22 0.39 -6.70 14.90
N CYS A 23 1.20 -7.29 15.79
CA CYS A 23 2.47 -7.92 15.44
C CYS A 23 2.38 -9.42 15.63
N VAL A 24 2.80 -10.20 14.64
CA VAL A 24 2.80 -11.67 14.67
C VAL A 24 4.18 -12.18 14.26
N PRO A 25 4.78 -13.13 14.99
CA PRO A 25 6.04 -13.75 14.58
C PRO A 25 5.82 -14.57 13.30
N LEU A 26 6.76 -14.46 12.37
CA LEU A 26 6.78 -15.15 11.09
C LEU A 26 8.14 -15.81 10.86
N GLU A 27 8.15 -16.80 9.99
CA GLU A 27 9.38 -17.34 9.40
C GLU A 27 9.39 -17.02 7.92
N PHE A 28 10.42 -16.31 7.47
CA PHE A 28 10.62 -15.97 6.07
C PHE A 28 11.99 -16.48 5.63
N GLU A 29 12.03 -17.33 4.61
CA GLU A 29 13.26 -17.96 4.10
C GLU A 29 14.13 -18.63 5.19
N GLY A 30 13.49 -19.23 6.21
CA GLY A 30 14.17 -19.88 7.33
C GLY A 30 14.81 -18.90 8.33
N ARG A 31 14.43 -17.62 8.29
CA ARG A 31 14.89 -16.58 9.23
C ARG A 31 13.71 -16.00 10.02
N PRO A 32 13.94 -15.60 11.29
CA PRO A 32 12.91 -14.97 12.10
C PRO A 32 12.53 -13.60 11.53
N ALA A 33 11.23 -13.41 11.33
CA ALA A 33 10.63 -12.16 10.86
C ALA A 33 9.38 -11.84 11.70
N TRP A 34 8.88 -10.62 11.54
CA TRP A 34 7.67 -10.13 12.19
C TRP A 34 6.73 -9.54 11.15
N GLY A 35 5.52 -10.08 11.10
CA GLY A 35 4.42 -9.53 10.33
C GLY A 35 3.70 -8.46 11.14
N ILE A 36 3.65 -7.24 10.63
CA ILE A 36 2.92 -6.12 11.21
C ILE A 36 1.69 -5.83 10.35
N LYS A 37 0.53 -5.87 10.98
CA LYS A 37 -0.73 -5.44 10.39
C LYS A 37 -1.14 -4.10 10.99
N ASP A 38 -1.28 -3.09 10.14
CA ASP A 38 -1.85 -1.80 10.52
C ASP A 38 -3.38 -1.86 10.38
N PRO A 39 -4.16 -1.77 11.47
CA PRO A 39 -5.62 -1.82 11.41
C PRO A 39 -6.25 -0.58 10.75
N VAL A 40 -5.50 0.53 10.65
CA VAL A 40 -5.99 1.82 10.16
C VAL A 40 -5.77 1.97 8.65
N THR A 41 -4.59 1.57 8.16
CA THR A 41 -4.27 1.62 6.73
C THR A 41 -4.55 0.31 6.00
N LEU A 42 -4.80 -0.79 6.73
CA LEU A 42 -4.85 -2.17 6.21
C LEU A 42 -3.54 -2.59 5.52
N GLY A 43 -2.45 -1.90 5.83
CA GLY A 43 -1.11 -2.23 5.38
C GLY A 43 -0.57 -3.47 6.10
N TYR A 44 0.16 -4.29 5.35
CA TYR A 44 0.92 -5.42 5.86
C TYR A 44 2.40 -5.15 5.61
N PHE A 45 3.18 -5.19 6.68
CA PHE A 45 4.62 -4.97 6.63
C PHE A 45 5.31 -6.19 7.18
N GLU A 46 6.42 -6.55 6.56
CA GLU A 46 7.31 -7.58 7.07
C GLU A 46 8.57 -6.89 7.55
N LEU A 47 8.89 -7.06 8.82
CA LEU A 47 10.12 -6.57 9.42
C LEU A 47 10.98 -7.75 9.83
N ARG A 48 12.27 -7.68 9.52
CA ARG A 48 13.25 -8.58 10.13
C ARG A 48 13.31 -8.33 11.64
N GLU A 49 13.80 -9.31 12.38
CA GLU A 49 13.93 -9.23 13.84
C GLU A 49 14.65 -7.95 14.31
N GLU A 50 15.71 -7.55 13.61
CA GLU A 50 16.49 -6.35 13.90
C GLU A 50 15.65 -5.06 13.77
N ALA A 51 14.88 -4.96 12.69
CA ALA A 51 14.04 -3.80 12.41
C ALA A 51 12.85 -3.73 13.38
N PHE A 52 12.30 -4.90 13.73
CA PHE A 52 11.24 -5.01 14.73
C PHE A 52 11.72 -4.59 16.12
N PHE A 53 12.95 -4.96 16.49
CA PHE A 53 13.57 -4.51 17.74
C PHE A 53 13.68 -2.99 17.79
N VAL A 54 14.22 -2.37 16.74
CA VAL A 54 14.33 -0.89 16.67
C VAL A 54 12.96 -0.24 16.82
N LEU A 55 11.93 -0.75 16.13
CA LEU A 55 10.56 -0.25 16.24
C LEU A 55 10.04 -0.31 17.70
N ASN A 56 10.36 -1.36 18.45
CA ASN A 56 9.96 -1.50 19.85
C ASN A 56 10.73 -0.58 20.81
N GLN A 57 11.95 -0.16 20.45
CA GLN A 57 12.72 0.82 21.22
C GLN A 57 12.23 2.27 21.02
N LEU A 58 11.30 2.52 20.11
CA LEU A 58 10.73 3.85 19.88
C LEU A 58 9.65 4.15 20.91
N ASP A 59 10.07 4.72 22.03
CA ASP A 59 9.22 5.13 23.15
C ASP A 59 8.98 6.65 23.23
N GLY A 60 9.64 7.43 22.35
CA GLY A 60 9.60 8.90 22.33
C GLY A 60 10.61 9.60 23.26
N ARG A 61 11.33 8.82 24.09
CA ARG A 61 12.30 9.33 25.06
C ARG A 61 13.74 8.96 24.73
N SER A 62 13.93 7.83 24.05
CA SER A 62 15.24 7.30 23.67
C SER A 62 15.98 8.21 22.68
N THR A 63 17.31 8.27 22.80
CA THR A 63 18.16 8.96 21.83
C THR A 63 18.63 8.01 20.73
N ILE A 64 19.09 8.55 19.60
CA ILE A 64 19.66 7.76 18.50
C ILE A 64 20.83 6.89 18.99
N GLN A 65 21.68 7.46 19.85
CA GLN A 65 22.84 6.77 20.40
C GLN A 65 22.45 5.60 21.30
N ASP A 66 21.45 5.79 22.17
CA ASP A 66 20.95 4.73 23.05
C ASP A 66 20.43 3.55 22.23
N VAL A 67 19.64 3.83 21.18
CA VAL A 67 19.08 2.79 20.31
C VAL A 67 20.19 2.07 19.54
N CYS A 68 21.19 2.78 19.01
CA CYS A 68 22.35 2.17 18.35
C CYS A 68 23.15 1.27 19.31
N GLN A 69 23.35 1.70 20.57
CA GLN A 69 24.05 0.92 21.57
C GLN A 69 23.28 -0.35 21.93
N LEU A 70 21.98 -0.23 22.23
CA LEU A 70 21.11 -1.36 22.55
C LEU A 70 21.02 -2.35 21.39
N PHE A 71 20.99 -1.85 20.17
CA PHE A 71 21.03 -2.68 18.96
C PHE A 71 22.33 -3.48 18.87
N HIS A 72 23.46 -2.82 19.09
CA HIS A 72 24.77 -3.46 19.04
C HIS A 72 24.93 -4.52 20.13
N GLU A 73 24.44 -4.26 21.34
CA GLU A 73 24.47 -5.22 22.45
C GLU A 73 23.62 -6.47 22.15
N ARG A 74 22.48 -6.30 21.48
CA ARG A 74 21.55 -7.40 21.18
C ARG A 74 21.95 -8.24 19.96
N PHE A 75 22.47 -7.64 18.89
CA PHE A 75 22.63 -8.29 17.58
C PHE A 75 24.08 -8.46 17.11
N ARG A 76 25.06 -8.56 18.03
CA ARG A 76 26.48 -8.78 17.65
C ARG A 76 26.63 -9.99 16.70
N PRO A 77 27.48 -9.90 15.66
CA PRO A 77 28.42 -8.82 15.33
C PRO A 77 27.82 -7.65 14.52
N ARG A 78 26.51 -7.65 14.24
CA ARG A 78 25.87 -6.58 13.47
C ARG A 78 25.78 -5.30 14.31
N SER A 79 25.92 -4.16 13.63
CA SER A 79 25.71 -2.83 14.17
C SER A 79 24.86 -2.01 13.19
N ILE A 80 24.23 -0.96 13.69
CA ILE A 80 23.49 0.00 12.89
C ILE A 80 24.13 1.38 13.09
N SER A 81 24.43 2.06 12.00
CA SER A 81 24.93 3.43 12.04
C SER A 81 23.80 4.41 12.37
N GLU A 82 24.14 5.58 12.89
CA GLU A 82 23.13 6.62 13.15
C GLU A 82 22.41 7.08 11.88
N GLU A 83 23.10 7.06 10.73
CA GLU A 83 22.53 7.44 9.44
C GLU A 83 21.50 6.42 8.95
N GLU A 84 21.81 5.13 9.05
CA GLU A 84 20.87 4.04 8.74
C GLU A 84 19.65 4.10 9.67
N LEU A 85 19.87 4.36 10.96
CA LEU A 85 18.76 4.52 11.92
C LEU A 85 17.87 5.71 11.56
N ARG A 86 18.45 6.86 11.17
CA ARG A 86 17.68 8.02 10.69
C ARG A 86 16.91 7.71 9.40
N GLY A 87 17.52 7.01 8.45
CA GLY A 87 16.86 6.57 7.22
C GLY A 87 15.68 5.65 7.51
N PHE A 88 15.87 4.67 8.41
CA PHE A 88 14.82 3.75 8.84
C PHE A 88 13.68 4.48 9.57
N LEU A 89 13.97 5.45 10.44
CA LEU A 89 12.96 6.30 11.06
C LEU A 89 12.13 7.04 10.01
N GLY A 90 12.76 7.58 8.96
CA GLY A 90 12.07 8.20 7.84
C GLY A 90 11.10 7.25 7.13
N GLN A 91 11.50 6.00 6.93
CA GLN A 91 10.64 4.96 6.34
C GLN A 91 9.44 4.65 7.25
N LEU A 92 9.65 4.48 8.55
CA LEU A 92 8.58 4.22 9.52
C LEU A 92 7.56 5.36 9.57
N VAL A 93 8.02 6.62 9.52
CA VAL A 93 7.15 7.80 9.47
C VAL A 93 6.35 7.84 8.16
N GLY A 94 7.01 7.59 7.02
CA GLY A 94 6.34 7.54 5.72
C GLY A 94 5.28 6.45 5.61
N GLN A 95 5.51 5.31 6.26
CA GLN A 95 4.57 4.17 6.35
C GLN A 95 3.49 4.38 7.43
N GLY A 96 3.64 5.39 8.30
CA GLY A 96 2.70 5.69 9.37
C GLY A 96 2.72 4.68 10.52
N LEU A 97 3.84 3.96 10.72
CA LEU A 97 4.00 2.98 11.82
C LEU A 97 4.36 3.63 13.16
N VAL A 98 4.76 4.90 13.14
CA VAL A 98 5.15 5.69 14.32
C VAL A 98 4.38 7.00 14.39
N VAL A 99 4.18 7.52 15.59
CA VAL A 99 3.48 8.78 15.88
C VAL A 99 4.41 9.71 16.66
N ALA A 100 4.33 11.01 16.40
CA ALA A 100 5.11 12.00 17.14
C ALA A 100 4.51 12.23 18.55
N GLU A 101 5.34 12.25 19.59
CA GLU A 101 4.91 12.49 20.98
C GLU A 101 4.55 13.97 21.24
N ALA A 102 4.85 14.88 20.32
CA ALA A 102 4.60 16.32 20.49
C ALA A 102 3.12 16.70 20.27
N PRO A 103 2.45 17.32 21.27
CA PRO A 103 1.10 17.86 21.10
C PRO A 103 1.15 19.03 20.11
N GLY A 104 0.79 18.77 18.86
CA GLY A 104 0.78 19.78 17.79
C GLY A 104 0.99 19.24 16.38
N HIS A 105 1.60 18.06 16.22
CA HIS A 105 1.84 17.46 14.90
C HIS A 105 0.70 16.55 14.40
N GLY A 106 -0.35 16.34 15.20
CA GLY A 106 -1.54 15.57 14.82
C GLY A 106 -2.42 16.22 13.75
N ARG A 107 -2.20 17.51 13.42
CA ARG A 107 -3.07 18.25 12.47
C ARG A 107 -2.84 17.90 11.00
N LEU A 108 -1.70 17.31 10.64
CA LEU A 108 -1.46 16.81 9.27
C LEU A 108 -2.09 15.43 9.01
N LEU A 109 -2.50 14.70 10.05
CA LEU A 109 -3.19 13.41 9.91
C LEU A 109 -4.68 13.58 9.58
N VAL A 110 -5.32 14.66 10.06
CA VAL A 110 -6.76 14.91 9.86
C VAL A 110 -7.10 15.31 8.42
N ALA A 111 -6.21 16.03 7.72
CA ALA A 111 -6.43 16.42 6.33
C ALA A 111 -6.34 15.24 5.34
N LYS A 112 -5.60 14.17 5.68
CA LYS A 112 -5.56 12.91 4.91
C LYS A 112 -6.70 11.94 5.27
N GLU A 113 -7.45 12.18 6.35
CA GLU A 113 -8.52 11.26 6.74
C GLU A 113 -9.68 11.22 5.74
N GLN A 114 -10.00 12.32 5.06
CA GLN A 114 -11.19 12.37 4.21
C GLN A 114 -11.01 11.57 2.90
N THR A 115 -9.85 11.66 2.26
CA THR A 115 -9.49 10.86 1.07
C THR A 115 -9.17 9.40 1.42
N ILE A 116 -8.61 9.15 2.60
CA ILE A 116 -8.38 7.78 3.08
C ILE A 116 -9.70 7.12 3.53
N ARG A 117 -10.70 7.85 4.06
CA ARG A 117 -12.01 7.30 4.47
C ARG A 117 -12.84 6.77 3.30
N SER A 118 -12.83 7.42 2.15
CA SER A 118 -13.51 6.92 0.94
C SER A 118 -12.83 5.63 0.47
N ARG A 119 -11.50 5.63 0.36
CA ARG A 119 -10.72 4.43 0.01
C ARG A 119 -10.86 3.31 1.06
N ARG A 120 -10.98 3.63 2.36
CA ARG A 120 -11.24 2.69 3.47
C ARG A 120 -12.59 1.99 3.36
N ARG A 121 -13.64 2.62 2.81
CA ARG A 121 -14.94 1.95 2.63
C ARG A 121 -14.88 0.89 1.53
N TRP A 122 -14.27 1.23 0.40
CA TRP A 122 -14.03 0.28 -0.69
C TRP A 122 -13.05 -0.83 -0.28
N MET A 123 -11.98 -0.48 0.44
CA MET A 123 -11.03 -1.44 0.98
C MET A 123 -11.56 -2.25 2.16
N ARG A 124 -12.59 -1.84 2.93
CA ARG A 124 -13.21 -2.71 3.95
C ARG A 124 -14.02 -3.84 3.33
N LEU A 125 -14.72 -3.56 2.23
CA LEU A 125 -15.41 -4.59 1.46
C LEU A 125 -14.38 -5.50 0.75
N GLY A 126 -13.33 -4.92 0.15
CA GLY A 126 -12.22 -5.68 -0.43
C GLY A 126 -11.35 -6.41 0.61
N SER A 127 -11.19 -5.89 1.83
CA SER A 127 -10.31 -6.44 2.88
C SER A 127 -10.98 -7.51 3.73
N LEU A 128 -12.31 -7.58 3.77
CA LEU A 128 -13.00 -8.79 4.23
C LEU A 128 -12.82 -9.93 3.22
N LEU A 129 -12.73 -9.61 1.92
CA LEU A 129 -12.30 -10.53 0.87
C LEU A 129 -10.77 -10.75 0.80
N VAL A 130 -9.98 -9.96 1.56
CA VAL A 130 -8.50 -10.07 1.70
C VAL A 130 -8.11 -10.33 3.17
N ILE A 131 -9.02 -10.88 3.99
CA ILE A 131 -8.56 -11.89 4.95
C ILE A 131 -7.91 -12.93 4.06
N ARG A 132 -6.63 -13.18 4.28
CA ARG A 132 -5.81 -14.17 3.58
C ARG A 132 -6.56 -15.51 3.57
N PHE A 133 -7.47 -15.68 2.62
CA PHE A 133 -8.09 -16.94 2.26
C PHE A 133 -6.98 -17.65 1.53
N ARG A 134 -6.11 -18.31 2.29
CA ARG A 134 -5.16 -19.31 1.82
C ARG A 134 -5.89 -20.58 1.34
N GLY A 135 -7.02 -20.37 0.66
CA GLY A 135 -7.92 -21.36 0.09
C GLY A 135 -8.59 -20.86 -1.19
N PHE A 136 -8.42 -19.59 -1.56
CA PHE A 136 -8.83 -19.11 -2.88
C PHE A 136 -7.67 -19.29 -3.85
N ASP A 137 -7.63 -20.47 -4.46
CA ASP A 137 -6.66 -20.81 -5.50
C ASP A 137 -7.01 -20.02 -6.78
N PRO A 138 -6.24 -18.98 -7.15
CA PRO A 138 -6.51 -18.19 -8.35
C PRO A 138 -6.47 -19.05 -9.62
N VAL A 139 -5.79 -20.20 -9.58
CA VAL A 139 -5.77 -21.17 -10.68
C VAL A 139 -7.13 -21.84 -10.84
N ARG A 140 -7.85 -22.16 -9.76
CA ARG A 140 -9.18 -22.77 -9.87
C ARG A 140 -10.21 -21.80 -10.42
N LEU A 141 -10.20 -20.55 -9.97
CA LEU A 141 -11.10 -19.54 -10.54
C LEU A 141 -10.78 -19.32 -12.02
N LEU A 142 -9.48 -19.28 -12.38
CA LEU A 142 -9.08 -19.18 -13.77
C LEU A 142 -9.55 -20.41 -14.58
N VAL A 143 -9.44 -21.63 -14.05
CA VAL A 143 -9.91 -22.86 -14.73
C VAL A 143 -11.43 -22.90 -14.86
N VAL A 144 -12.20 -22.44 -13.86
CA VAL A 144 -13.67 -22.34 -13.95
C VAL A 144 -14.07 -21.28 -14.96
N MET A 145 -13.44 -20.11 -14.93
CA MET A 145 -13.66 -19.07 -15.94
C MET A 145 -13.25 -19.57 -17.32
N LEU A 146 -12.11 -20.24 -17.47
CA LEU A 146 -11.65 -20.81 -18.73
C LEU A 146 -12.55 -21.95 -19.21
N SER A 147 -13.20 -22.68 -18.30
CA SER A 147 -14.19 -23.70 -18.66
C SER A 147 -15.50 -23.08 -19.16
N LEU A 148 -15.94 -21.96 -18.58
CA LEU A 148 -17.14 -21.25 -19.05
C LEU A 148 -16.86 -20.42 -20.32
N LEU A 149 -15.75 -19.69 -20.36
CA LEU A 149 -15.33 -18.85 -21.48
C LEU A 149 -14.52 -19.63 -22.53
N GLY A 150 -14.23 -20.91 -22.32
CA GLY A 150 -13.44 -21.72 -23.24
C GLY A 150 -14.09 -21.82 -24.63
N TRP A 151 -15.42 -21.72 -24.69
CA TRP A 151 -16.15 -21.63 -25.94
C TRP A 151 -15.81 -20.39 -26.77
N LEU A 152 -15.51 -19.25 -26.12
CA LEU A 152 -15.13 -18.00 -26.78
C LEU A 152 -13.76 -18.08 -27.47
N PHE A 153 -12.88 -18.97 -26.99
CA PHE A 153 -11.56 -19.22 -27.57
C PHE A 153 -11.58 -20.29 -28.67
N THR A 154 -12.75 -20.80 -29.05
CA THR A 154 -12.84 -21.71 -30.20
C THR A 154 -12.57 -20.94 -31.51
N PRO A 155 -11.89 -21.54 -32.50
CA PRO A 155 -11.59 -20.87 -33.76
C PRO A 155 -12.85 -20.36 -34.48
N TRP A 156 -14.00 -21.01 -34.28
CA TRP A 156 -15.29 -20.58 -34.81
C TRP A 156 -15.86 -19.34 -34.11
N ALA A 157 -15.78 -19.26 -32.78
CA ALA A 157 -16.22 -18.08 -32.04
C ALA A 157 -15.34 -16.86 -32.37
N ILE A 158 -14.03 -17.08 -32.52
CA ILE A 158 -13.09 -16.05 -32.97
C ILE A 158 -13.43 -15.60 -34.40
N ALA A 159 -13.68 -16.53 -35.33
CA ALA A 159 -14.06 -16.20 -36.69
C ALA A 159 -15.40 -15.43 -36.76
N ALA A 160 -16.41 -15.83 -35.97
CA ALA A 160 -17.68 -15.13 -35.87
C ALA A 160 -17.51 -13.72 -35.29
N GLY A 161 -16.69 -13.56 -34.25
CA GLY A 161 -16.34 -12.25 -33.68
C GLY A 161 -15.61 -11.37 -34.69
N LEU A 162 -14.66 -11.94 -35.45
CA LEU A 162 -13.92 -11.22 -36.49
C LEU A 162 -14.85 -10.82 -37.65
N MET A 163 -15.79 -11.68 -38.04
CA MET A 163 -16.82 -11.35 -39.03
C MET A 163 -17.73 -10.22 -38.55
N LEU A 164 -18.10 -10.21 -37.26
CA LEU A 164 -18.89 -9.14 -36.65
C LEU A 164 -18.11 -7.82 -36.63
N ILE A 165 -16.81 -7.86 -36.31
CA ILE A 165 -15.92 -6.69 -36.37
C ILE A 165 -15.84 -6.17 -37.81
N VAL A 166 -15.60 -7.05 -38.79
CA VAL A 166 -15.55 -6.66 -40.21
C VAL A 166 -16.89 -6.06 -40.65
N SER A 167 -18.01 -6.67 -40.27
CA SER A 167 -19.34 -6.14 -40.56
C SER A 167 -19.57 -4.76 -39.94
N ALA A 168 -19.15 -4.54 -38.69
CA ALA A 168 -19.23 -3.25 -38.02
C ALA A 168 -18.36 -2.19 -38.73
N ILE A 169 -17.13 -2.55 -39.12
CA ILE A 169 -16.24 -1.67 -39.89
C ILE A 169 -16.89 -1.35 -41.25
N THR A 170 -17.43 -2.35 -41.96
CA THR A 170 -18.11 -2.13 -43.24
C THR A 170 -19.28 -1.17 -43.08
N LEU A 171 -20.10 -1.37 -42.04
CA LEU A 171 -21.26 -0.51 -41.76
C LEU A 171 -20.82 0.93 -41.47
N VAL A 172 -19.77 1.13 -40.66
CA VAL A 172 -19.17 2.45 -40.43
C VAL A 172 -18.62 3.05 -41.72
N THR A 173 -17.93 2.26 -42.55
CA THR A 173 -17.36 2.75 -43.82
C THR A 173 -18.41 3.16 -44.84
N VAL A 174 -19.53 2.44 -44.91
CA VAL A 174 -20.63 2.68 -45.86
C VAL A 174 -21.54 3.81 -45.38
N GLN A 175 -21.74 3.94 -44.07
CA GLN A 175 -22.61 4.97 -43.47
C GLN A 175 -21.82 6.18 -42.94
N PHE A 176 -20.56 6.42 -43.34
CA PHE A 176 -19.81 7.59 -42.86
C PHE A 176 -20.56 8.91 -43.08
N ASP A 177 -21.26 9.06 -44.21
CA ASP A 177 -22.07 10.25 -44.51
C ASP A 177 -23.31 10.36 -43.61
N GLU A 178 -23.93 9.23 -43.26
CA GLU A 178 -25.11 9.21 -42.38
C GLU A 178 -24.74 9.32 -40.89
N LEU A 179 -23.57 8.81 -40.49
CA LEU A 179 -22.98 9.03 -39.17
C LEU A 179 -22.62 10.51 -38.97
N LEU A 180 -22.04 11.17 -39.98
CA LEU A 180 -21.81 12.62 -39.96
C LEU A 180 -23.13 13.40 -39.93
N ALA A 181 -24.16 12.93 -40.63
CA ALA A 181 -25.49 13.54 -40.62
C ALA A 181 -26.26 13.35 -39.29
N ARG A 182 -25.96 12.30 -38.51
CA ARG A 182 -26.56 12.04 -37.18
C ARG A 182 -25.74 12.54 -36.00
N LEU A 183 -24.51 13.03 -36.22
CA LEU A 183 -23.74 13.74 -35.19
C LEU A 183 -24.49 14.94 -34.56
N PRO A 184 -25.28 15.76 -35.27
CA PRO A 184 -26.15 16.79 -34.68
C PRO A 184 -27.07 16.27 -33.57
N GLU A 185 -27.59 15.05 -33.70
CA GLU A 185 -28.46 14.42 -32.69
C GLU A 185 -27.64 13.87 -31.51
N ALA A 186 -26.41 13.42 -31.73
CA ALA A 186 -25.50 13.02 -30.65
C ALA A 186 -25.10 14.21 -29.77
N GLN A 187 -24.96 15.41 -30.34
CA GLN A 187 -24.77 16.65 -29.56
C GLN A 187 -26.03 16.99 -28.76
N ALA A 188 -27.23 16.71 -29.30
CA ALA A 188 -28.49 16.88 -28.57
C ALA A 188 -28.66 15.87 -27.40
N LEU A 189 -28.16 14.63 -27.56
CA LEU A 189 -28.10 13.61 -26.50
C LEU A 189 -26.99 13.87 -25.47
N LEU A 190 -25.93 14.60 -25.83
CA LEU A 190 -24.86 15.03 -24.93
C LEU A 190 -25.15 16.40 -24.30
N SER A 191 -26.05 17.20 -24.90
CA SER A 191 -26.61 18.42 -24.34
C SER A 191 -27.92 18.14 -23.61
N VAL A 192 -27.97 17.09 -22.80
CA VAL A 192 -29.01 16.98 -21.76
C VAL A 192 -28.87 18.22 -20.90
N PRO A 193 -29.83 19.17 -20.95
CA PRO A 193 -29.81 20.30 -20.05
C PRO A 193 -30.28 19.79 -18.70
N ASN A 194 -29.41 19.89 -17.70
CA ASN A 194 -29.68 19.68 -16.27
C ASN A 194 -30.02 18.25 -15.82
N LEU A 195 -29.08 17.65 -15.08
CA LEU A 195 -29.17 17.52 -13.61
C LEU A 195 -27.77 17.52 -13.00
#